data_AF-A0A952KFA5-F1
#
_entry.id   AF-A0A952KFA5-F1
#
_cell.length_a   1.000
_cell.length_b   1.000
_cell.length_c   1.000
_cell.angle_alpha   90.00
_cell.angle_beta   90.00
_cell.angle_gamma   90.00
#
_symmetry.space_group_name_H-M   'P 1'
#
loop_
_entity.id
_entity.type
_entity.pdbx_description
1 polymer ?
#
loop_
_entity_poly.entity_id
_entity_poly.type
_entity_poly.pdbx_seq_one_letter_code
_entity_poly.pdbx_strand_id
1 'polypeptide(L)'
;MPLTRISLARGKPPEYLRALSDSLHWALVEAFEVPPDDRFQIIHQHEPGELVFDRIYLGGPRSDDFMLFQVTGGRPRGTATKAAFYRRLVERLAEAPGVRPEDVMVVVSTNQLTRAPALDHLPGLGLKAYLIRERGVEGSPVNQYAPFYLWASTEGMGRFLWGGGGFGGIVDSFGRPPVRHWTGVTCLAGPDRDGAPRHATRHTEPMPVDADPTGLVAEAVADLQRRARQPGIHTIALAVDPRSWELVRFTLWTGPAAAEDAPLYQVLHLSVPHLGEITRAA
;
A
#
# COMPACT_ATOMS: atom_id res chain seq x y z
N MET A 1 -8.33 -11.67 -11.39
CA MET A 1 -9.22 -10.57 -11.80
C MET A 1 -8.45 -9.34 -12.22
N PRO A 2 -7.94 -9.30 -13.47
CA PRO A 2 -7.45 -8.07 -14.06
C PRO A 2 -8.59 -7.23 -14.65
N LEU A 3 -8.55 -5.91 -14.44
CA LEU A 3 -9.34 -4.95 -15.21
C LEU A 3 -8.42 -4.33 -16.27
N THR A 4 -8.83 -4.38 -17.53
CA THR A 4 -8.08 -3.74 -18.62
C THR A 4 -8.84 -2.57 -19.22
N ARG A 5 -8.22 -1.39 -19.24
CA ARG A 5 -8.68 -0.25 -20.06
C ARG A 5 -7.87 -0.23 -21.35
N ILE A 6 -8.55 -0.07 -22.48
CA ILE A 6 -7.94 -0.07 -23.82
C ILE A 6 -8.29 1.26 -24.47
N SER A 7 -7.27 2.04 -24.80
CA SER A 7 -7.41 3.32 -25.51
C SER A 7 -6.94 3.17 -26.94
N LEU A 8 -7.77 3.58 -27.89
CA LEU A 8 -7.47 3.57 -29.33
C LEU A 8 -8.19 4.72 -30.05
N ALA A 9 -7.77 5.02 -31.28
CA ALA A 9 -8.48 5.97 -32.13
C ALA A 9 -9.91 5.51 -32.45
N ARG A 10 -10.85 6.46 -32.53
CA ARG A 10 -12.24 6.21 -32.89
C ARG A 10 -12.37 5.81 -34.36
N GLY A 11 -13.37 4.97 -34.64
CA GLY A 11 -13.80 4.64 -36.01
C GLY A 11 -13.59 3.19 -36.40
N LYS A 12 -13.09 2.35 -35.49
CA LYS A 12 -12.99 0.90 -35.72
C LYS A 12 -14.39 0.26 -35.67
N PRO A 13 -14.72 -0.66 -36.58
CA PRO A 13 -16.04 -1.26 -36.61
C PRO A 13 -16.23 -2.27 -35.46
N PRO A 14 -17.47 -2.60 -35.08
CA PRO A 14 -17.75 -3.47 -33.93
C PRO A 14 -17.03 -4.82 -33.95
N GLU A 15 -16.90 -5.44 -35.12
CA GLU A 15 -16.17 -6.71 -35.31
C GLU A 15 -14.68 -6.58 -35.00
N TYR A 16 -14.06 -5.44 -35.33
CA TYR A 16 -12.67 -5.15 -34.99
C TYR A 16 -12.50 -5.03 -33.47
N LEU A 17 -13.42 -4.33 -32.80
CA LEU A 17 -13.40 -4.18 -31.34
C LEU A 17 -13.60 -5.52 -30.62
N ARG A 18 -14.46 -6.40 -31.16
CA ARG A 18 -14.64 -7.77 -30.64
C ARG A 18 -13.36 -8.59 -30.79
N ALA A 19 -12.77 -8.60 -31.98
CA ALA A 19 -11.51 -9.31 -32.24
C ALA A 19 -10.37 -8.81 -31.32
N LEU A 20 -10.24 -7.50 -31.14
CA LEU A 20 -9.30 -6.91 -30.19
C LEU A 20 -9.55 -7.39 -28.75
N SER A 21 -10.81 -7.39 -28.32
CA SER A 21 -11.21 -7.83 -26.98
C SER A 21 -10.93 -9.31 -26.74
N ASP A 22 -11.21 -10.15 -27.73
CA ASP A 22 -10.93 -11.59 -27.72
C ASP A 22 -9.42 -11.85 -27.71
N SER A 23 -8.65 -11.12 -28.53
CA SER A 23 -7.20 -11.26 -28.60
C SER A 23 -6.52 -10.91 -27.28
N LEU A 24 -6.94 -9.82 -26.63
CA LEU A 24 -6.49 -9.48 -25.28
C LEU A 24 -6.86 -10.57 -24.27
N HIS A 25 -8.11 -11.03 -24.30
CA HIS A 25 -8.62 -11.99 -23.33
C HIS A 25 -7.84 -13.31 -23.40
N TRP A 26 -7.66 -13.87 -24.60
CA TRP A 26 -6.95 -15.13 -24.75
C TRP A 26 -5.45 -15.01 -24.47
N ALA A 27 -4.83 -13.85 -24.75
CA ALA A 27 -3.46 -13.60 -24.32
C ALA A 27 -3.33 -13.60 -22.79
N LEU A 28 -4.30 -13.02 -22.07
CA LEU A 28 -4.35 -13.04 -20.61
C LEU A 28 -4.53 -14.47 -20.06
N VAL A 29 -5.42 -15.26 -20.67
CA VAL A 29 -5.68 -16.65 -20.26
C VAL A 29 -4.45 -17.52 -20.47
N GLU A 30 -3.84 -17.47 -21.65
CA GLU A 30 -2.75 -18.36 -22.03
C GLU A 30 -1.41 -18.02 -21.36
N ALA A 31 -1.15 -16.73 -21.13
CA ALA A 31 0.19 -16.27 -20.75
C ALA A 31 0.24 -15.38 -19.51
N PHE A 32 -0.90 -14.99 -18.95
CA PHE A 32 -0.97 -14.13 -17.75
C PHE A 32 -1.67 -14.80 -16.56
N GLU A 33 -1.94 -16.11 -16.66
CA GLU A 33 -2.54 -16.95 -15.61
C GLU A 33 -3.89 -16.37 -15.12
N VAL A 34 -4.76 -16.04 -16.08
CA VAL A 34 -6.11 -15.51 -15.86
C VAL A 34 -7.13 -16.62 -16.15
N PRO A 35 -8.12 -16.87 -15.28
CA PRO A 35 -9.18 -17.84 -15.57
C PRO A 35 -9.96 -17.48 -16.85
N PRO A 36 -10.49 -18.46 -17.60
CA PRO A 36 -11.24 -18.20 -18.84
C PRO A 36 -12.45 -17.29 -18.66
N ASP A 37 -13.14 -17.34 -17.51
CA ASP A 37 -14.34 -16.50 -17.29
C ASP A 37 -14.01 -15.10 -16.74
N ASP A 38 -12.74 -14.81 -16.45
CA ASP A 38 -12.28 -13.56 -15.83
C ASP A 38 -12.00 -12.48 -16.90
N ARG A 39 -13.08 -11.91 -17.45
CA ARG A 39 -13.06 -10.96 -18.58
C ARG A 39 -13.64 -9.59 -18.20
N PHE A 40 -12.80 -8.70 -17.70
CA PHE A 40 -13.17 -7.30 -17.39
C PHE A 40 -12.38 -6.33 -18.26
N GLN A 41 -13.06 -5.75 -19.27
CA GLN A 41 -12.42 -4.89 -20.27
C GLN A 41 -13.28 -3.66 -20.55
N ILE A 42 -12.63 -2.51 -20.71
CA ILE A 42 -13.26 -1.24 -21.08
C ILE A 42 -12.53 -0.69 -22.31
N ILE A 43 -13.24 -0.52 -23.41
CA ILE A 43 -12.71 0.06 -24.65
C ILE A 43 -13.10 1.54 -24.70
N HIS A 44 -12.11 2.41 -24.77
CA HIS A 44 -12.28 3.86 -24.89
C HIS A 44 -11.73 4.34 -26.23
N GLN A 45 -12.64 4.81 -27.08
CA GLN A 45 -12.31 5.34 -28.41
C GLN A 45 -12.18 6.86 -28.34
N HIS A 46 -11.00 7.34 -28.71
CA HIS A 46 -10.59 8.74 -28.65
C HIS A 46 -10.78 9.42 -30.01
N GLU A 47 -11.29 10.65 -30.01
CA GLU A 47 -11.36 11.50 -31.21
C GLU A 47 -9.96 11.88 -31.72
N PRO A 48 -9.83 12.30 -32.99
CA PRO A 48 -8.56 12.82 -33.51
C PRO A 48 -7.98 13.93 -32.61
N GLY A 49 -6.75 13.75 -32.14
CA GLY A 49 -6.06 14.70 -31.27
C GLY A 49 -6.19 14.43 -29.77
N GLU A 50 -7.07 13.52 -29.33
CA GLU A 50 -7.20 13.15 -27.91
C GLU A 50 -6.17 12.10 -27.46
N LEU A 51 -5.69 11.28 -28.40
CA LEU A 51 -4.66 10.27 -28.16
C LEU A 51 -3.29 10.77 -28.65
N VAL A 52 -2.49 11.33 -27.73
CA VAL A 52 -1.17 11.92 -28.03
C VAL A 52 -0.05 10.97 -27.58
N PHE A 53 0.81 10.56 -28.51
CA PHE A 53 1.93 9.65 -28.26
C PHE A 53 3.11 9.98 -29.20
N ASP A 54 4.33 9.61 -28.78
CA ASP A 54 5.52 9.74 -29.61
C ASP A 54 5.65 8.56 -30.58
N ARG A 55 6.00 8.86 -31.84
CA ARG A 55 6.04 7.85 -32.92
C ARG A 55 7.30 6.97 -32.92
N ILE A 56 8.37 7.38 -32.24
CA ILE A 56 9.71 6.76 -32.34
C ILE A 56 10.41 6.52 -30.98
N TYR A 57 9.88 7.04 -29.88
CA TYR A 57 10.49 6.92 -28.57
C TYR A 57 10.54 5.45 -28.12
N LEU A 58 11.77 4.96 -27.91
CA LEU A 58 12.12 3.60 -27.49
C LEU A 58 11.45 2.49 -28.32
N GLY A 59 11.12 2.76 -29.58
CA GLY A 59 10.45 1.84 -30.52
C GLY A 59 9.65 2.59 -31.59
N GLY A 60 9.17 1.89 -32.63
CA GLY A 60 8.40 2.48 -33.72
C GLY A 60 8.82 1.94 -35.10
N PRO A 61 8.36 2.56 -36.21
CA PRO A 61 7.47 3.71 -36.25
C PRO A 61 6.02 3.34 -35.93
N ARG A 62 5.42 4.08 -34.98
CA ARG A 62 4.00 3.96 -34.62
C ARG A 62 3.11 4.69 -35.63
N SER A 63 2.02 4.05 -36.02
CA SER A 63 0.97 4.61 -36.88
C SER A 63 -0.14 5.24 -36.04
N ASP A 64 -1.17 5.76 -36.71
CA ASP A 64 -2.36 6.30 -36.05
C ASP A 64 -3.26 5.20 -35.43
N ASP A 65 -2.95 3.92 -35.70
CA ASP A 65 -3.61 2.76 -35.09
C ASP A 65 -3.03 2.37 -33.72
N PHE A 66 -2.24 3.25 -33.10
CA PHE A 66 -1.70 3.06 -31.76
C PHE A 66 -2.78 2.71 -30.72
N MET A 67 -2.44 1.74 -29.86
CA MET A 67 -3.29 1.25 -28.79
C MET A 67 -2.53 1.19 -27.48
N LEU A 68 -3.15 1.72 -26.42
CA LEU A 68 -2.67 1.61 -25.06
C LEU A 68 -3.54 0.65 -24.24
N PHE A 69 -2.93 -0.42 -23.75
CA PHE A 69 -3.53 -1.41 -22.85
C PHE A 69 -3.07 -1.15 -21.41
N GLN A 70 -3.98 -0.70 -20.55
CA GLN A 70 -3.72 -0.51 -19.12
C GLN A 70 -4.35 -1.64 -18.33
N VAL A 71 -3.53 -2.60 -17.93
CA VAL A 71 -3.94 -3.79 -17.17
C VAL A 71 -3.70 -3.56 -15.69
N THR A 72 -4.75 -3.53 -14.88
CA THR A 72 -4.67 -3.51 -13.41
C THR A 72 -4.96 -4.89 -12.87
N GLY A 73 -3.94 -5.58 -12.37
CA GLY A 73 -4.06 -6.93 -11.80
C GLY A 73 -4.16 -6.95 -10.27
N GLY A 74 -4.66 -8.07 -9.74
CA GLY A 74 -4.68 -8.34 -8.29
C GLY A 74 -3.27 -8.59 -7.74
N ARG A 75 -2.71 -9.76 -8.08
CA ARG A 75 -1.36 -10.17 -7.65
C ARG A 75 -0.28 -9.77 -8.67
N PRO A 76 0.95 -9.49 -8.22
CA PRO A 76 2.09 -9.33 -9.10
C PRO A 76 2.37 -10.59 -9.91
N ARG A 77 2.78 -10.39 -11.16
CA ARG A 77 3.29 -11.44 -12.04
C ARG A 77 4.80 -11.28 -12.19
N GLY A 78 5.51 -12.41 -12.25
CA GLY A 78 6.94 -12.43 -12.49
C GLY A 78 7.31 -11.90 -13.88
N THR A 79 8.59 -11.57 -14.07
CA THR A 79 9.10 -11.04 -15.34
C THR A 79 8.84 -11.99 -16.51
N ALA A 80 9.03 -13.29 -16.31
CA ALA A 80 8.78 -14.31 -17.33
C ALA A 80 7.30 -14.33 -17.79
N THR A 81 6.35 -14.32 -16.85
CA THR A 81 4.91 -14.26 -17.13
C THR A 81 4.54 -12.98 -17.89
N LYS A 82 5.07 -11.82 -17.48
CA LYS A 82 4.81 -10.55 -18.18
C LYS A 82 5.36 -10.57 -19.62
N ALA A 83 6.59 -11.06 -19.80
CA ALA A 83 7.21 -11.16 -21.12
C ALA A 83 6.47 -12.13 -22.05
N ALA A 84 5.98 -13.26 -21.52
CA ALA A 84 5.14 -14.20 -22.26
C ALA A 84 3.82 -13.54 -22.68
N PHE A 85 3.17 -12.83 -21.76
CA PHE A 85 1.93 -12.09 -22.05
C PHE A 85 2.12 -11.03 -23.14
N TYR A 86 3.16 -10.19 -23.05
CA TYR A 86 3.39 -9.14 -24.06
C TYR A 86 3.57 -9.73 -25.46
N ARG A 87 4.37 -10.79 -25.57
CA ARG A 87 4.58 -11.50 -26.82
C ARG A 87 3.27 -12.08 -27.36
N ARG A 88 2.52 -12.77 -26.50
CA ARG A 88 1.28 -13.43 -26.92
C ARG A 88 0.19 -12.45 -27.33
N LEU A 89 0.10 -11.31 -26.64
CA LEU A 89 -0.83 -10.24 -26.99
C LEU A 89 -0.51 -9.69 -28.38
N VAL A 90 0.75 -9.37 -28.66
CA VAL A 90 1.18 -8.83 -29.95
C VAL A 90 0.94 -9.83 -31.09
N GLU A 91 1.30 -11.10 -30.89
CA GLU A 91 1.04 -12.17 -31.86
C GLU A 91 -0.46 -12.25 -32.21
N ARG A 92 -1.33 -12.26 -31.20
CA ARG A 92 -2.77 -12.33 -31.43
C ARG A 92 -3.33 -11.11 -32.11
N LEU A 93 -2.93 -9.91 -31.67
CA LEU A 93 -3.41 -8.69 -32.28
C LEU A 93 -2.97 -8.57 -33.74
N ALA A 94 -1.77 -9.07 -34.08
CA ALA A 94 -1.29 -9.14 -35.45
C ALA A 94 -2.05 -10.16 -36.30
N GLU A 95 -2.45 -11.30 -35.74
CA GLU A 95 -3.31 -12.29 -36.42
C GLU A 95 -4.73 -11.77 -36.62
N ALA A 96 -5.33 -11.23 -35.57
CA ALA A 96 -6.63 -10.59 -35.58
C ALA A 96 -6.73 -9.55 -34.44
N PRO A 97 -6.99 -8.26 -34.73
CA PRO A 97 -7.54 -7.74 -35.99
C PRO A 97 -6.52 -7.21 -37.01
N GLY A 98 -5.23 -7.55 -36.90
CA GLY A 98 -4.18 -7.05 -37.81
C GLY A 98 -3.45 -5.81 -37.29
N VAL A 99 -3.35 -5.64 -35.96
CA VAL A 99 -2.60 -4.54 -35.35
C VAL A 99 -1.11 -4.81 -35.48
N ARG A 100 -0.36 -3.79 -35.88
CA ARG A 100 1.10 -3.89 -35.94
C ARG A 100 1.71 -3.97 -34.53
N PRO A 101 2.75 -4.78 -34.32
CA PRO A 101 3.48 -4.83 -33.05
C PRO A 101 3.95 -3.46 -32.55
N GLU A 102 4.37 -2.58 -33.46
CA GLU A 102 4.86 -1.25 -33.13
C GLU A 102 3.77 -0.35 -32.52
N ASP A 103 2.50 -0.63 -32.82
CA ASP A 103 1.33 0.14 -32.41
C ASP A 103 0.77 -0.29 -31.05
N VAL A 104 1.37 -1.28 -30.39
CA VAL A 104 0.87 -1.82 -29.11
C VAL A 104 1.75 -1.34 -27.94
N MET A 105 1.14 -0.65 -26.99
CA MET A 105 1.76 -0.32 -25.70
C MET A 105 0.98 -0.96 -24.55
N VAL A 106 1.69 -1.57 -23.60
CA VAL A 106 1.09 -2.24 -22.45
C VAL A 106 1.66 -1.68 -21.15
N VAL A 107 0.78 -1.26 -20.25
CA VAL A 107 1.10 -0.86 -18.89
C VAL A 107 0.42 -1.83 -17.93
N VAL A 108 1.21 -2.48 -17.07
CA VAL A 108 0.70 -3.42 -16.07
C VAL A 108 0.93 -2.84 -14.68
N SER A 109 -0.14 -2.60 -13.93
CA SER A 109 -0.13 -2.20 -12.53
C SER A 109 -0.76 -3.28 -11.65
N THR A 110 -0.47 -3.26 -10.35
CA THR A 110 -1.02 -4.20 -9.37
C THR A 110 -1.62 -3.43 -8.20
N ASN A 111 -2.75 -3.89 -7.66
CA ASN A 111 -3.35 -3.28 -6.47
C ASN A 111 -2.83 -3.86 -5.14
N GLN A 112 -1.93 -4.85 -5.16
CA GLN A 112 -1.22 -5.33 -3.98
C GLN A 112 0.03 -4.49 -3.65
N LEU A 113 0.22 -4.20 -2.35
CA LEU A 113 1.41 -3.60 -1.77
C LEU A 113 2.60 -4.57 -1.82
N THR A 114 3.32 -4.58 -2.94
CA THR A 114 4.45 -5.51 -3.17
C THR A 114 5.65 -5.35 -2.24
N ARG A 115 5.72 -4.24 -1.49
CA ARG A 115 6.80 -3.97 -0.52
C ARG A 115 6.39 -4.10 0.94
N ALA A 116 5.12 -4.36 1.26
CA ALA A 116 4.69 -4.40 2.66
C ALA A 116 5.37 -5.52 3.48
N PRO A 117 5.54 -6.76 2.94
CA PRO A 117 6.24 -7.83 3.65
C PRO A 117 7.76 -7.64 3.76
N ALA A 118 8.35 -6.63 3.10
CA ALA A 118 9.80 -6.47 3.03
C ALA A 118 10.46 -6.24 4.40
N LEU A 119 9.66 -5.92 5.43
CA LEU A 119 10.14 -5.66 6.79
C LEU A 119 9.69 -6.73 7.79
N ASP A 120 9.12 -7.85 7.33
CA ASP A 120 8.63 -8.93 8.19
C ASP A 120 9.75 -9.67 8.93
N HIS A 121 11.00 -9.46 8.51
CA HIS A 121 12.20 -10.04 9.12
C HIS A 121 13.25 -8.98 9.48
N LEU A 122 12.87 -7.70 9.58
CA LEU A 122 13.84 -6.62 9.82
C LEU A 122 14.39 -6.69 11.25
N PRO A 123 15.71 -6.90 11.46
CA PRO A 123 16.27 -6.98 12.80
C PRO A 123 16.10 -5.68 13.59
N GLY A 124 15.69 -5.79 14.84
CA GLY A 124 15.49 -4.65 15.75
C GLY A 124 14.19 -3.87 15.54
N LEU A 125 13.36 -4.26 14.57
CA LEU A 125 11.99 -3.75 14.42
C LEU A 125 11.05 -4.58 15.31
N GLY A 126 10.31 -3.94 16.22
CA GLY A 126 9.27 -4.64 16.97
C GLY A 126 8.04 -4.87 16.09
N LEU A 127 7.46 -3.78 15.59
CA LEU A 127 6.40 -3.85 14.58
C LEU A 127 6.45 -2.68 13.60
N LYS A 128 5.84 -2.88 12.43
CA LYS A 128 5.40 -1.81 11.53
C LYS A 128 3.97 -2.04 11.09
N ALA A 129 3.11 -1.05 11.33
CA ALA A 129 1.75 -1.00 10.79
C ALA A 129 1.71 -0.11 9.54
N TYR A 130 1.15 -0.64 8.46
CA TYR A 130 0.91 0.08 7.22
C TYR A 130 -0.48 0.70 7.26
N LEU A 131 -0.55 1.99 7.57
CA LEU A 131 -1.82 2.66 7.87
C LEU A 131 -2.23 3.61 6.76
N ILE A 132 -3.51 3.56 6.39
CA ILE A 132 -4.13 4.58 5.54
C ILE A 132 -5.40 5.13 6.20
N ARG A 133 -5.80 6.33 5.79
CA ARG A 133 -7.18 6.80 5.88
C ARG A 133 -7.54 7.51 4.59
N GLU A 134 -8.79 7.38 4.17
CA GLU A 134 -9.26 7.86 2.87
C GLU A 134 -10.42 8.82 3.07
N ARG A 135 -10.43 9.93 2.33
CA ARG A 135 -11.46 10.96 2.44
C ARG A 135 -12.83 10.35 2.16
N GLY A 136 -13.75 10.50 3.12
CA GLY A 136 -15.12 9.97 3.02
C GLY A 136 -15.28 8.52 3.47
N VAL A 137 -14.20 7.83 3.86
CA VAL A 137 -14.24 6.48 4.43
C VAL A 137 -14.06 6.59 5.94
N GLU A 138 -14.93 5.93 6.71
CA GLU A 138 -14.89 5.91 8.19
C GLU A 138 -14.75 7.32 8.82
N GLY A 139 -15.44 8.31 8.24
CA GLY A 139 -15.43 9.70 8.72
C GLY A 139 -14.14 10.48 8.46
N SER A 140 -13.17 9.93 7.73
CA SER A 140 -11.90 10.64 7.49
C SER A 140 -12.08 11.86 6.57
N PRO A 141 -11.54 13.03 6.94
CA PRO A 141 -11.62 14.24 6.12
C PRO A 141 -10.51 14.33 5.05
N VAL A 142 -9.54 13.42 5.04
CA VAL A 142 -8.33 13.48 4.20
C VAL A 142 -7.92 12.11 3.68
N ASN A 143 -7.15 12.10 2.59
CA ASN A 143 -6.36 10.94 2.17
C ASN A 143 -4.99 11.04 2.86
N GLN A 144 -4.58 10.01 3.59
CA GLN A 144 -3.30 9.99 4.26
C GLN A 144 -2.75 8.57 4.37
N TYR A 145 -1.48 8.42 4.02
CA TYR A 145 -0.65 7.28 4.41
C TYR A 145 0.15 7.64 5.66
N ALA A 146 0.08 6.83 6.71
CA ALA A 146 0.62 7.15 8.03
C ALA A 146 1.31 5.93 8.69
N PRO A 147 2.40 5.40 8.10
CA PRO A 147 3.05 4.20 8.62
C PRO A 147 3.54 4.43 10.05
N PHE A 148 3.34 3.43 10.91
CA PHE A 148 3.74 3.47 12.31
C PHE A 148 4.76 2.38 12.60
N TYR A 149 5.77 2.70 13.40
CA TYR A 149 6.88 1.81 13.75
C TYR A 149 7.07 1.79 15.27
N LEU A 150 7.19 0.60 15.85
CA LEU A 150 7.79 0.43 17.18
C LEU A 150 9.09 -0.33 17.02
N TRP A 151 10.17 0.26 17.50
CA TRP A 151 11.51 -0.32 17.43
C TRP A 151 11.81 -1.09 18.71
N ALA A 152 12.37 -2.29 18.56
CA ALA A 152 12.91 -3.08 19.67
C ALA A 152 14.27 -2.54 20.12
N SER A 153 14.99 -1.86 19.24
CA SER A 153 16.25 -1.21 19.57
C SER A 153 16.47 0.11 18.82
N THR A 154 17.14 1.04 19.47
CA THR A 154 17.61 2.30 18.86
C THR A 154 18.61 2.03 17.74
N GLU A 155 19.44 0.99 17.88
CA GLU A 155 20.36 0.54 16.84
C GLU A 155 19.61 0.06 15.57
N GLY A 156 18.52 -0.71 15.74
CA GLY A 156 17.67 -1.16 14.63
C GLY A 156 17.06 0.03 13.88
N MET A 157 16.55 1.01 14.62
CA MET A 157 16.04 2.26 14.03
C MET A 157 17.13 2.98 13.25
N GLY A 158 18.33 3.12 13.81
CA GLY A 158 19.45 3.80 13.16
C GLY A 158 19.89 3.12 11.87
N ARG A 159 20.00 1.79 11.89
CA ARG A 159 20.32 0.99 10.69
C ARG A 159 19.28 1.19 9.59
N PHE A 160 18.00 1.27 9.93
CA PHE A 160 16.94 1.51 8.97
C PHE A 160 17.00 2.93 8.37
N LEU A 161 17.26 3.95 9.20
CA LEU A 161 17.22 5.35 8.80
C LEU A 161 18.45 5.81 8.03
N TRP A 162 19.65 5.36 8.42
CA TRP A 162 20.91 5.84 7.84
C TRP A 162 21.96 4.74 7.56
N GLY A 163 21.61 3.46 7.69
CA GLY A 163 22.53 2.34 7.48
C GLY A 163 22.72 1.88 6.03
N GLY A 164 22.22 2.61 5.04
CA GLY A 164 22.41 2.27 3.61
C GLY A 164 21.43 1.24 3.02
N GLY A 165 20.35 0.91 3.74
CA GLY A 165 19.21 0.11 3.25
C GLY A 165 17.87 0.75 3.64
N GLY A 166 16.77 -0.01 3.71
CA GLY A 166 15.51 0.43 4.33
C GLY A 166 14.99 1.79 3.85
N PHE A 167 15.20 2.85 4.67
CA PHE A 167 14.81 4.22 4.38
C PHE A 167 15.62 4.89 3.27
N GLY A 168 16.79 4.35 2.90
CA GLY A 168 17.67 4.86 1.85
C GLY A 168 16.94 5.09 0.52
N GLY A 169 16.06 4.18 0.10
CA GLY A 169 15.29 4.36 -1.13
C GLY A 169 14.32 5.56 -1.10
N ILE A 170 13.81 5.93 0.09
CA ILE A 170 13.03 7.16 0.27
C ILE A 170 13.97 8.37 0.17
N VAL A 171 15.16 8.27 0.78
CA VAL A 171 16.17 9.33 0.74
C VAL A 171 16.63 9.65 -0.67
N ASP A 172 16.91 8.62 -1.46
CA ASP A 172 17.38 8.75 -2.84
C ASP A 172 16.31 9.36 -3.75
N SER A 173 15.02 9.07 -3.48
CA SER A 173 13.90 9.52 -4.31
C SER A 173 13.39 10.90 -3.94
N PHE A 174 13.38 11.24 -2.64
CA PHE A 174 12.65 12.40 -2.11
C PHE A 174 13.52 13.33 -1.23
N GLY A 175 14.83 13.10 -1.17
CA GLY A 175 15.69 13.78 -0.19
C GLY A 175 15.44 13.29 1.23
N ARG A 176 15.76 14.07 2.26
CA ARG A 176 15.62 13.64 3.67
C ARG A 176 14.33 14.17 4.29
N PRO A 177 13.18 13.48 4.16
CA PRO A 177 11.95 13.94 4.81
C PRO A 177 12.10 13.87 6.33
N PRO A 178 11.39 14.74 7.07
CA PRO A 178 11.39 14.70 8.53
C PRO A 178 10.82 13.38 9.04
N VAL A 179 11.54 12.74 9.95
CA VAL A 179 11.07 11.53 10.65
C VAL A 179 10.61 11.95 12.03
N ARG A 180 9.29 11.95 12.25
CA ARG A 180 8.72 12.16 13.58
C ARG A 180 8.93 10.88 14.39
N HIS A 181 9.53 11.00 15.56
CA HIS A 181 9.75 9.90 16.49
C HIS A 181 9.36 10.31 17.90
N TRP A 182 9.12 9.32 18.74
CA TRP A 182 8.73 9.48 20.14
C TRP A 182 9.60 8.59 21.03
N THR A 183 9.70 8.96 22.31
CA THR A 183 10.33 8.11 23.32
C THR A 183 9.31 7.08 23.79
N GLY A 184 9.51 5.80 23.45
CA GLY A 184 8.63 4.72 23.88
C GLY A 184 8.65 4.54 25.40
N VAL A 185 7.48 4.49 26.03
CA VAL A 185 7.33 4.28 27.47
C VAL A 185 7.02 2.82 27.77
N THR A 186 5.97 2.27 27.14
CA THR A 186 5.57 0.87 27.32
C THR A 186 4.71 0.40 26.16
N CYS A 187 4.70 -0.91 25.92
CA CYS A 187 3.88 -1.57 24.91
C CYS A 187 3.30 -2.86 25.49
N LEU A 188 1.99 -3.07 25.32
CA LEU A 188 1.24 -4.15 25.94
C LEU A 188 0.52 -4.99 24.89
N ALA A 189 0.41 -6.30 25.17
CA ALA A 189 -0.42 -7.23 24.43
C ALA A 189 -1.85 -7.20 24.94
N GLY A 190 -2.80 -6.96 24.03
CA GLY A 190 -4.21 -7.11 24.33
C GLY A 190 -4.68 -8.55 24.15
N PRO A 191 -5.94 -8.85 24.54
CA PRO A 191 -6.50 -10.19 24.48
C PRO A 191 -6.56 -10.77 23.06
N ASP A 192 -6.64 -9.93 22.04
CA ASP A 192 -6.80 -10.34 20.65
C ASP A 192 -5.47 -10.31 19.88
N ARG A 193 -4.34 -10.44 20.58
CA ARG A 193 -2.99 -10.35 20.01
C ARG A 193 -2.72 -11.35 18.86
N ASP A 194 -3.38 -12.51 18.87
CA ASP A 194 -3.18 -13.52 17.83
C ASP A 194 -4.02 -13.25 16.56
N GLY A 195 -4.93 -12.28 16.61
CA GLY A 195 -5.74 -11.87 15.47
C GLY A 195 -5.03 -10.89 14.54
N ALA A 196 -5.57 -10.69 13.33
CA ALA A 196 -5.06 -9.68 12.41
C ALA A 196 -5.71 -8.31 12.71
N PRO A 197 -4.94 -7.26 13.06
CA PRO A 197 -5.52 -5.95 13.25
C PRO A 197 -6.01 -5.36 11.94
N ARG A 198 -7.19 -4.74 11.97
CA ARG A 198 -7.87 -4.11 10.84
C ARG A 198 -7.90 -2.60 10.95
N HIS A 199 -7.83 -2.07 12.17
CA HIS A 199 -7.83 -0.65 12.44
C HIS A 199 -6.72 -0.23 13.38
N ALA A 200 -6.38 1.06 13.34
CA ALA A 200 -5.49 1.69 14.29
C ALA A 200 -6.01 3.06 14.71
N THR A 201 -5.81 3.43 15.97
CA THR A 201 -6.03 4.80 16.46
C THR A 201 -4.73 5.40 16.97
N ARG A 202 -4.58 6.71 16.80
CA ARG A 202 -3.50 7.50 17.44
C ARG A 202 -4.11 8.65 18.21
N HIS A 203 -4.02 8.59 19.53
CA HIS A 203 -4.40 9.68 20.42
C HIS A 203 -3.16 10.48 20.81
N THR A 204 -3.26 11.80 20.82
CA THR A 204 -2.19 12.72 21.22
C THR A 204 -2.76 13.74 22.19
N GLU A 205 -2.13 13.87 23.35
CA GLU A 205 -2.59 14.74 24.43
C GLU A 205 -1.43 15.62 24.92
N PRO A 206 -1.57 16.95 24.90
CA PRO A 206 -0.58 17.84 25.49
C PRO A 206 -0.47 17.63 27.00
N MET A 207 0.75 17.61 27.52
CA MET A 207 1.00 17.68 28.96
C MET A 207 0.81 19.13 29.43
N PRO A 208 0.05 19.38 30.51
CA PRO A 208 -0.03 20.69 31.12
C PRO A 208 1.35 21.21 31.53
N VAL A 209 1.60 22.50 31.30
CA VAL A 209 2.91 23.14 31.53
C VAL A 209 3.31 23.16 33.02
N ASP A 210 2.32 23.16 33.90
CA ASP A 210 2.45 23.22 35.35
C ASP A 210 2.41 21.84 36.04
N ALA A 211 2.16 20.77 35.28
CA ALA A 211 2.06 19.42 35.82
C ALA A 211 3.43 18.72 35.87
N ASP A 212 3.61 17.84 36.87
CA ASP A 212 4.78 16.97 36.95
C ASP A 212 4.73 15.87 35.88
N PRO A 213 5.70 15.80 34.94
CA PRO A 213 5.73 14.77 33.91
C PRO A 213 5.82 13.35 34.47
N THR A 214 6.42 13.17 35.65
CA THR A 214 6.59 11.84 36.25
C THR A 214 5.24 11.27 36.69
N GLY A 215 4.45 12.07 37.42
CA GLY A 215 3.06 11.73 37.77
C GLY A 215 2.20 11.45 36.53
N LEU A 216 2.22 12.35 35.54
CA LEU A 216 1.43 12.19 34.30
C LEU A 216 1.76 10.91 33.54
N VAL A 217 3.05 10.58 33.39
CA VAL A 217 3.46 9.36 32.68
C VAL A 217 3.05 8.11 33.48
N ALA A 218 3.17 8.13 34.82
CA ALA A 218 2.73 7.02 35.66
C ALA A 218 1.22 6.77 35.54
N GLU A 219 0.42 7.83 35.57
CA GLU A 219 -1.04 7.76 35.37
C GLU A 219 -1.40 7.23 33.97
N ALA A 220 -0.72 7.72 32.93
CA ALA A 220 -0.92 7.27 31.56
C ALA A 220 -0.55 5.78 31.37
N VAL A 221 0.49 5.28 32.04
CA VAL A 221 0.84 3.85 32.04
C VAL A 221 -0.25 3.02 32.73
N ALA A 222 -0.76 3.46 33.88
CA ALA A 222 -1.85 2.78 34.57
C ALA A 222 -3.14 2.74 33.73
N ASP A 223 -3.44 3.83 33.01
CA ASP A 223 -4.55 3.87 32.06
C ASP A 223 -4.35 2.92 30.88
N LEU A 224 -3.13 2.89 30.32
CA LEU A 224 -2.78 1.97 29.25
C LEU A 224 -2.98 0.50 29.66
N GLN A 225 -2.58 0.14 30.88
CA GLN A 225 -2.77 -1.22 31.43
C GLN A 225 -4.25 -1.59 31.55
N ARG A 226 -5.09 -0.68 32.05
CA ARG A 226 -6.54 -0.91 32.10
C ARG A 226 -7.14 -1.08 30.71
N ARG A 227 -6.75 -0.23 29.76
CA ARG A 227 -7.23 -0.28 28.37
C ARG A 227 -6.80 -1.55 27.66
N ALA A 228 -5.54 -1.98 27.83
CA ALA A 228 -4.98 -3.15 27.15
C ALA A 228 -5.80 -4.44 27.37
N ARG A 229 -6.58 -4.51 28.46
CA ARG A 229 -7.45 -5.65 28.79
C ARG A 229 -8.80 -5.64 28.06
N GLN A 230 -9.10 -4.60 27.29
CA GLN A 230 -10.35 -4.51 26.54
C GLN A 230 -10.34 -5.48 25.34
N PRO A 231 -11.48 -6.16 25.06
CA PRO A 231 -11.64 -6.96 23.85
C PRO A 231 -11.39 -6.12 22.59
N GLY A 232 -10.91 -6.75 21.52
CA GLY A 232 -10.63 -6.07 20.26
C GLY A 232 -9.25 -5.42 20.18
N ILE A 233 -8.49 -5.32 21.29
CA ILE A 233 -7.13 -4.79 21.27
C ILE A 233 -6.15 -5.90 20.88
N HIS A 234 -5.41 -5.66 19.80
CA HIS A 234 -4.25 -6.44 19.41
C HIS A 234 -3.00 -5.97 20.17
N THR A 235 -2.66 -4.68 20.02
CA THR A 235 -1.48 -4.07 20.65
C THR A 235 -1.81 -2.65 21.04
N ILE A 236 -1.32 -2.22 22.21
CA ILE A 236 -1.41 -0.83 22.63
C ILE A 236 -0.05 -0.34 23.14
N ALA A 237 0.35 0.87 22.76
CA ALA A 237 1.64 1.45 23.11
C ALA A 237 1.50 2.89 23.55
N LEU A 238 2.32 3.28 24.53
CA LEU A 238 2.45 4.64 25.03
C LEU A 238 3.85 5.16 24.71
N ALA A 239 3.92 6.40 24.25
CA ALA A 239 5.15 7.13 24.02
C ALA A 239 5.00 8.60 24.45
N VAL A 240 6.12 9.29 24.63
CA VAL A 240 6.20 10.71 24.93
C VAL A 240 6.89 11.43 23.77
N ASP A 241 6.35 12.58 23.35
CA ASP A 241 7.02 13.55 22.50
C ASP A 241 7.67 14.62 23.38
N PRO A 242 8.96 14.52 23.73
CA PRO A 242 9.61 15.54 24.55
C PRO A 242 9.80 16.86 23.81
N ARG A 243 9.62 16.91 22.48
CA ARG A 243 9.73 18.15 21.70
C ARG A 243 8.50 19.02 21.90
N SER A 244 7.31 18.42 21.91
CA SER A 244 6.02 19.11 22.05
C SER A 244 5.39 18.94 23.44
N TRP A 245 6.01 18.15 24.33
CA TRP A 245 5.45 17.73 25.60
C TRP A 245 4.07 17.09 25.44
N GLU A 246 3.99 16.04 24.61
CA GLU A 246 2.75 15.31 24.34
C GLU A 246 2.86 13.84 24.77
N LEU A 247 1.80 13.31 25.36
CA LEU A 247 1.56 11.87 25.46
C LEU A 247 0.99 11.38 24.14
N VAL A 248 1.50 10.26 23.64
CA VAL A 248 1.02 9.63 22.42
C VAL A 248 0.68 8.18 22.67
N ARG A 249 -0.58 7.83 22.43
CA ARG A 249 -1.09 6.45 22.54
C ARG A 249 -1.44 5.92 21.15
N PHE A 250 -0.91 4.76 20.84
CA PHE A 250 -1.24 4.03 19.62
C PHE A 250 -1.93 2.72 19.97
N THR A 251 -3.04 2.43 19.31
CA THR A 251 -3.78 1.18 19.51
C THR A 251 -4.01 0.50 18.16
N LEU A 252 -3.71 -0.79 18.08
CA LEU A 252 -4.08 -1.67 16.97
C LEU A 252 -5.30 -2.50 17.39
N TRP A 253 -6.32 -2.53 16.54
CA TRP A 253 -7.60 -3.17 16.80
C TRP A 253 -7.88 -4.30 15.81
N THR A 254 -8.29 -5.46 16.29
CA THR A 254 -8.76 -6.60 15.45
C THR A 254 -10.17 -6.35 14.91
N GLY A 255 -11.02 -5.70 15.70
CA GLY A 255 -12.39 -5.31 15.36
C GLY A 255 -12.55 -3.84 14.98
N PRO A 256 -13.79 -3.32 14.92
CA PRO A 256 -14.02 -1.88 14.88
C PRO A 256 -13.38 -1.24 16.12
N ALA A 257 -12.62 -0.17 15.92
CA ALA A 257 -12.03 0.56 17.04
C ALA A 257 -13.16 1.09 17.94
N ALA A 258 -12.89 1.18 19.24
CA ALA A 258 -13.77 1.95 20.12
C ALA A 258 -13.92 3.37 19.56
N ALA A 259 -15.09 3.98 19.74
CA ALA A 259 -15.32 5.38 19.39
C ALA A 259 -14.43 6.28 20.26
N GLU A 260 -13.19 6.47 19.82
CA GLU A 260 -12.23 7.40 20.38
C GLU A 260 -12.29 8.69 19.55
N ASP A 261 -12.17 9.85 20.21
CA ASP A 261 -11.95 11.13 19.53
C ASP A 261 -10.51 11.20 19.01
N ALA A 262 -10.20 10.33 18.05
CA ALA A 262 -8.87 10.12 17.49
C ALA A 262 -8.98 9.75 16.01
N PRO A 263 -8.01 10.14 15.18
CA PRO A 263 -7.92 9.65 13.81
C PRO A 263 -7.94 8.12 13.76
N LEU A 264 -8.93 7.58 13.03
CA LEU A 264 -9.05 6.17 12.71
C LEU A 264 -8.32 5.87 11.39
N TYR A 265 -7.53 4.80 11.40
CA TYR A 265 -6.79 4.32 10.24
C TYR A 265 -7.15 2.87 9.94
N GLN A 266 -7.17 2.51 8.65
CA GLN A 266 -7.19 1.13 8.20
C GLN A 266 -5.76 0.55 8.23
N VAL A 267 -5.62 -0.70 8.68
CA VAL A 267 -4.36 -1.44 8.67
C VAL A 267 -4.31 -2.31 7.42
N LEU A 268 -3.40 -2.01 6.51
CA LEU A 268 -3.22 -2.76 5.25
C LEU A 268 -2.29 -3.96 5.40
N HIS A 269 -1.33 -3.87 6.31
CA HIS A 269 -0.37 -4.92 6.64
C HIS A 269 0.24 -4.63 8.01
N LEU A 270 0.68 -5.68 8.69
CA LEU A 270 1.45 -5.59 9.93
C LEU A 270 2.68 -6.49 9.83
N SER A 271 3.87 -5.88 9.89
CA SER A 271 5.13 -6.60 10.09
C SER A 271 5.41 -6.69 11.59
N VAL A 272 5.72 -7.88 12.11
CA VAL A 272 5.93 -8.13 13.56
C VAL A 272 7.22 -8.90 13.91
N PRO A 273 8.38 -8.59 13.29
CA PRO A 273 9.57 -9.43 13.43
C PRO A 273 10.02 -9.68 14.87
N HIS A 274 9.89 -8.68 15.75
CA HIS A 274 10.27 -8.77 17.16
C HIS A 274 9.17 -8.25 18.10
N LEU A 275 7.89 -8.39 17.72
CA LEU A 275 6.79 -7.83 18.50
C LEU A 275 6.75 -8.42 19.93
N GLY A 276 7.00 -9.72 20.07
CA GLY A 276 7.04 -10.39 21.37
C GLY A 276 8.12 -9.86 22.32
N GLU A 277 9.22 -9.32 21.80
CA GLU A 277 10.33 -8.77 22.60
C GLU A 277 9.98 -7.42 23.22
N ILE A 278 9.09 -6.65 22.58
CA ILE A 278 8.73 -5.30 23.03
C ILE A 278 7.42 -5.24 23.79
N THR A 279 6.63 -6.31 23.79
CA THR A 279 5.31 -6.31 24.44
C THR A 279 5.30 -7.07 25.75
N ARG A 280 4.75 -6.45 26.78
CA ARG A 280 4.46 -7.12 28.06
C ARG A 280 3.01 -7.61 28.07
N ALA A 281 2.71 -8.63 28.88
CA ALA A 281 1.34 -9.02 29.15
C ALA A 281 0.60 -7.87 29.86
N ALA A 282 -0.67 -7.65 29.49
CA ALA A 282 -1.55 -6.63 30.07
C ALA A 282 -2.09 -6.99 31.46
#